data_AF-A0A7V2RST6-F1
#
_entry.id   AF-A0A7V2RST6-F1
#
_cell.length_a   1.000
_cell.length_b   1.000
_cell.length_c   1.000
_cell.angle_alpha   90.00
_cell.angle_beta   90.00
_cell.angle_gamma   90.00
#
_symmetry.space_group_name_H-M   'P 1'
#
loop_
_entity.id
_entity.type
_entity.pdbx_description
1 polymer ?
#
loop_
_entity_poly.entity_id
_entity_poly.type
_entity_poly.pdbx_seq_one_letter_code
_entity_poly.pdbx_strand_id
1 'polypeptide(L)'
;MSDPKKAPETTKVTKREFIKKAGLTTASAAAASVVAAPYVKAQKTIRWRLQTYAGSALGEHVIKPQIDAFNKAANGEMVIDLYYADQLVPHSELFRAVQNGT
;
A
#
# COMPACT_ATOMS: atom_id res chain seq x y z
N MET A 1 55.25 31.97 -48.04
CA MET A 1 55.22 31.67 -46.60
C MET A 1 53.86 31.06 -46.31
N SER A 2 53.82 29.75 -46.06
CA SER A 2 52.58 28.99 -45.91
C SER A 2 52.44 28.56 -44.45
N ASP A 3 51.36 28.97 -43.80
CA ASP A 3 51.01 28.57 -42.43
C ASP A 3 50.77 27.05 -42.33
N PRO A 4 51.26 26.36 -41.27
CA PRO A 4 50.92 24.97 -41.04
C PRO A 4 49.56 24.85 -40.35
N LYS A 5 48.65 24.15 -41.03
CA LYS A 5 47.31 23.75 -40.58
C LYS A 5 47.37 22.86 -39.34
N LYS A 6 46.77 23.32 -38.23
CA LYS A 6 46.62 22.56 -36.97
C LYS A 6 45.63 21.39 -37.16
N ALA A 7 46.06 20.16 -36.85
CA ALA A 7 45.24 18.94 -36.93
C ALA A 7 44.18 18.88 -35.80
N PRO A 8 43.04 18.16 -36.00
CA PRO A 8 41.97 18.08 -35.01
C PRO A 8 42.36 17.18 -33.85
N GLU A 9 42.22 17.69 -32.62
CA GLU A 9 42.49 16.97 -31.38
C GLU A 9 41.41 15.90 -31.15
N THR A 10 41.82 14.63 -31.16
CA THR A 10 40.92 13.49 -30.93
C THR A 10 40.73 13.28 -29.43
N THR A 11 39.64 13.80 -28.88
CA THR A 11 39.30 13.64 -27.46
C THR A 11 38.99 12.18 -27.14
N LYS A 12 39.95 11.46 -26.55
CA LYS A 12 39.76 10.08 -26.08
C LYS A 12 38.91 10.05 -24.81
N VAL A 13 37.63 9.73 -24.94
CA VAL A 13 36.77 9.51 -23.77
C VAL A 13 37.26 8.28 -23.02
N THR A 14 37.74 8.49 -21.79
CA THR A 14 38.33 7.42 -20.97
C THR A 14 37.22 6.66 -20.22
N LYS A 15 37.38 5.35 -19.99
CA LYS A 15 36.40 4.50 -19.27
C LYS A 15 35.94 5.09 -17.92
N ARG A 16 36.84 5.78 -17.20
CA ARG A 16 36.51 6.48 -15.94
C ARG A 16 35.55 7.65 -16.14
N GLU A 17 35.71 8.41 -17.22
CA GLU A 17 34.83 9.53 -17.58
C GLU A 17 33.45 9.03 -18.00
N PHE A 18 33.39 7.88 -18.67
CA PHE A 18 32.14 7.20 -18.99
C PHE A 18 31.38 6.78 -17.72
N ILE A 19 32.06 6.13 -16.76
CA ILE A 19 31.45 5.69 -15.50
C ILE A 19 30.95 6.89 -14.67
N LYS A 20 31.72 7.98 -14.60
CA LYS A 20 31.28 9.21 -13.91
C LYS A 20 30.03 9.81 -14.53
N LYS A 21 29.97 9.92 -15.87
CA LYS A 21 28.77 10.43 -16.56
C LYS A 21 27.58 9.51 -16.38
N ALA A 22 27.76 8.20 -16.49
CA ALA A 22 26.70 7.21 -16.27
C ALA A 22 26.16 7.23 -14.83
N GLY A 23 27.04 7.39 -13.84
CA GLY A 23 26.67 7.54 -12.43
C GLY A 23 25.90 8.84 -12.14
N LEU A 24 26.27 9.94 -12.80
CA LEU A 24 25.58 11.21 -12.67
C LEU A 24 24.18 11.17 -13.32
N THR A 25 24.03 10.52 -14.47
CA THR A 25 22.73 10.37 -15.14
C THR A 25 21.79 9.42 -14.40
N THR A 26 22.31 8.35 -13.80
CA THR A 26 21.50 7.40 -13.02
C THR A 26 21.08 7.98 -11.67
N ALA A 27 21.95 8.72 -10.99
CA ALA A 27 21.59 9.43 -9.75
C ALA A 27 20.53 10.51 -9.99
N SER A 28 20.63 11.25 -11.10
CA SER A 28 19.65 12.29 -11.48
C SER A 28 18.29 11.71 -11.84
N ALA A 29 18.26 10.59 -12.59
CA ALA A 29 17.03 9.89 -12.93
C ALA A 29 16.36 9.25 -11.70
N ALA A 30 17.15 8.66 -10.80
CA ALA A 30 16.65 8.10 -9.55
C ALA A 30 16.09 9.19 -8.62
N ALA A 31 16.77 10.33 -8.48
CA ALA A 31 16.27 11.46 -7.69
C ALA A 31 14.96 12.05 -8.28
N ALA A 32 14.86 12.15 -9.61
CA ALA A 32 13.63 12.58 -10.27
C ALA A 32 12.47 11.58 -10.09
N SER A 33 12.75 10.27 -10.06
CA SER A 33 11.73 9.25 -9.78
C SER A 33 11.19 9.26 -8.35
N VAL A 34 11.98 9.75 -7.37
CA VAL A 34 11.51 9.90 -5.97
C VAL A 34 10.56 11.10 -5.84
N VAL A 35 10.79 12.19 -6.60
CA VAL A 35 9.95 13.39 -6.58
C VAL A 35 8.66 13.21 -7.40
N ALA A 36 8.70 12.38 -8.44
CA ALA A 36 7.54 12.11 -9.31
C ALA A 36 6.72 10.87 -8.91
N ALA A 37 7.06 10.19 -7.81
CA ALA A 37 6.22 9.11 -7.30
C ALA A 37 4.87 9.73 -6.88
N PRO A 38 3.75 9.35 -7.51
CA PRO A 38 2.45 9.85 -7.08
C PRO A 38 2.29 9.50 -5.60
N TYR A 39 1.98 10.51 -4.79
CA TYR A 39 1.61 10.33 -3.40
C TYR A 39 0.37 9.44 -3.36
N VAL A 40 0.58 8.13 -3.26
CA VAL A 40 -0.49 7.16 -3.05
C VAL A 40 -1.03 7.47 -1.66
N LYS A 41 -2.14 8.21 -1.58
CA LYS A 41 -2.94 8.26 -0.36
C LYS A 41 -3.31 6.83 -0.06
N ALA A 42 -2.59 6.19 0.86
CA ALA A 42 -2.97 4.89 1.37
C ALA A 42 -4.44 5.01 1.79
N GLN A 43 -5.31 4.26 1.12
CA GLN A 43 -6.72 4.21 1.53
C GLN A 43 -6.73 3.75 2.98
N LYS A 44 -7.41 4.49 3.85
CA LYS A 44 -7.58 4.07 5.23
C LYS A 44 -8.24 2.69 5.22
N THR A 45 -7.69 1.75 5.96
CA THR A 45 -8.29 0.42 6.15
C THR A 45 -9.76 0.57 6.55
N ILE A 46 -10.64 -0.10 5.81
CA ILE A 46 -12.06 -0.13 6.12
C ILE A 46 -12.24 -1.05 7.32
N ARG A 47 -12.93 -0.57 8.37
CA ARG A 47 -13.26 -1.37 9.55
C ARG A 47 -14.76 -1.53 9.69
N TRP A 48 -15.23 -2.78 9.68
CA TRP A 48 -16.62 -3.12 9.95
C TRP A 48 -16.76 -3.82 11.29
N ARG A 49 -17.85 -3.53 11.98
CA ARG A 49 -18.22 -4.21 13.22
C ARG A 49 -19.32 -5.21 12.91
N LEU A 50 -19.10 -6.47 13.21
CA LEU A 50 -20.07 -7.53 12.97
C LEU A 50 -20.48 -8.15 14.31
N GLN A 51 -21.77 -8.07 14.62
CA GLN A 51 -22.36 -8.76 15.77
C GLN A 51 -23.05 -10.06 15.32
N THR A 52 -22.76 -11.17 15.98
CA THR A 52 -23.47 -12.45 15.79
C THR A 52 -24.47 -12.71 16.91
N TYR A 53 -25.58 -13.37 16.60
CA TYR A 53 -26.54 -13.85 17.63
C TYR A 53 -25.91 -14.92 18.54
N ALA A 54 -24.85 -15.59 18.07
CA ALA A 54 -24.18 -16.63 18.83
C ALA A 54 -23.35 -16.04 19.98
N GLY A 55 -23.41 -16.67 21.15
CA GLY A 55 -22.43 -16.44 22.21
C GLY A 55 -21.04 -16.91 21.79
N SER A 56 -20.01 -16.50 22.55
CA SER A 56 -18.60 -16.81 22.25
C SER A 56 -18.32 -18.31 22.06
N ALA A 57 -18.94 -19.17 22.88
CA ALA A 57 -18.76 -20.62 22.81
C ALA A 57 -19.18 -21.23 21.47
N LEU A 58 -20.31 -20.79 20.90
CA LEU A 58 -20.77 -21.28 19.59
C LEU A 58 -20.11 -20.52 18.45
N GLY A 59 -19.94 -19.20 18.62
CA GLY A 59 -19.42 -18.32 17.58
C GLY A 59 -17.97 -18.63 17.19
N GLU A 60 -17.17 -19.21 18.10
CA GLU A 60 -15.82 -19.73 17.82
C GLU A 60 -15.81 -20.75 16.68
N HIS A 61 -16.85 -21.56 16.56
CA HIS A 61 -16.93 -22.63 15.57
C HIS A 61 -17.74 -22.23 14.34
N VAL A 62 -18.65 -21.25 14.47
CA VAL A 62 -19.63 -20.94 13.42
C VAL A 62 -19.25 -19.75 12.57
N ILE A 63 -18.88 -18.61 13.18
CA ILE A 63 -18.66 -17.35 12.45
C ILE A 63 -17.20 -16.90 12.48
N LYS A 64 -16.47 -17.21 13.55
CA LYS A 64 -15.09 -16.76 13.70
C LYS A 64 -14.17 -17.27 12.58
N PRO A 65 -14.21 -18.56 12.15
CA PRO A 65 -13.34 -19.04 11.09
C PRO A 65 -13.52 -18.28 9.77
N GLN A 66 -14.74 -17.83 9.47
CA GLN A 66 -15.09 -17.06 8.29
C GLN A 66 -14.58 -15.63 8.40
N ILE A 67 -14.65 -15.01 9.59
CA ILE A 67 -14.06 -13.70 9.84
C ILE A 67 -12.54 -13.74 9.72
N ASP A 68 -11.89 -14.75 10.29
CA ASP A 68 -10.45 -14.93 10.19
C ASP A 68 -10.02 -15.15 8.74
N ALA A 69 -10.74 -15.98 7.99
CA ALA A 69 -10.49 -16.22 6.57
C ALA A 69 -10.70 -14.95 5.73
N PHE A 70 -11.76 -14.18 5.99
CA PHE A 70 -12.03 -12.91 5.32
C PHE A 70 -10.92 -11.89 5.60
N ASN A 71 -10.59 -11.66 6.87
CA ASN A 71 -9.57 -10.69 7.26
C ASN A 71 -8.20 -11.03 6.67
N LYS A 72 -7.88 -12.34 6.59
CA LYS A 72 -6.68 -12.82 5.89
C LYS A 72 -6.72 -12.54 4.39
N ALA A 73 -7.84 -12.81 3.74
CA ALA A 73 -8.02 -12.58 2.30
C ALA A 73 -8.01 -11.09 1.94
N ALA A 74 -8.57 -10.24 2.80
CA ALA A 74 -8.63 -8.79 2.63
C ALA A 74 -7.28 -8.09 2.86
N ASN A 75 -6.25 -8.81 3.34
CA ASN A 75 -4.87 -8.33 3.44
C ASN A 75 -4.71 -6.94 4.10
N GLY A 76 -5.54 -6.64 5.10
CA GLY A 76 -5.51 -5.36 5.83
C GLY A 76 -6.08 -4.15 5.07
N GLU A 77 -6.55 -4.32 3.84
CA GLU A 77 -7.36 -3.29 3.16
C GLU A 77 -8.73 -3.13 3.84
N MET A 78 -9.21 -4.25 4.41
CA MET A 78 -10.43 -4.30 5.19
C MET A 78 -10.31 -5.27 6.37
N VAL A 79 -10.90 -4.92 7.51
CA VAL A 79 -10.92 -5.72 8.73
C VAL A 79 -12.32 -5.73 9.31
N ILE A 80 -12.80 -6.93 9.66
CA ILE A 80 -14.03 -7.13 10.42
C ILE A 80 -13.65 -7.42 11.87
N ASP A 81 -14.19 -6.60 12.79
CA ASP A 81 -14.14 -6.83 14.23
C ASP A 81 -15.41 -7.60 14.65
N LEU A 82 -15.23 -8.79 15.23
CA LEU A 82 -16.31 -9.68 15.63
C LEU A 82 -16.76 -9.43 17.08
N TYR A 83 -18.07 -9.26 17.27
CA TYR A 83 -18.74 -9.09 18.55
C TYR A 83 -19.79 -10.19 18.73
N TYR A 84 -19.95 -10.67 19.96
CA TYR A 84 -20.83 -11.80 20.29
C TYR A 84 -22.06 -11.33 21.08
N ALA A 85 -23.20 -11.98 20.83
CA ALA A 85 -24.47 -11.70 21.49
C ALA A 85 -24.77 -10.19 21.54
N ASP A 86 -25.07 -9.60 22.70
CA ASP A 86 -25.54 -8.22 22.84
C ASP A 86 -24.41 -7.19 23.06
N GLN A 87 -23.18 -7.47 22.60
CA GLN A 87 -22.00 -6.63 22.87
C GLN A 87 -22.02 -5.25 22.19
N LEU A 88 -22.64 -5.09 21.01
CA LEU A 88 -22.81 -3.78 20.36
C LEU A 88 -24.21 -3.24 20.55
N VAL A 89 -25.21 -4.08 20.28
CA VAL A 89 -26.62 -3.72 20.25
C VAL A 89 -27.42 -4.86 20.87
N PRO A 90 -28.39 -4.57 21.75
CA PRO A 90 -29.31 -5.58 22.24
C PRO A 90 -30.05 -6.28 21.09
N HIS A 91 -30.27 -7.58 21.17
CA HIS A 91 -30.91 -8.36 20.11
C HIS A 91 -32.27 -7.78 19.67
N SER A 92 -33.05 -7.24 20.61
CA SER A 92 -34.35 -6.60 20.35
C SER A 92 -34.25 -5.33 19.49
N GLU A 93 -33.09 -4.71 19.43
CA GLU A 93 -32.84 -3.44 18.73
C GLU A 93 -32.05 -3.60 17.43
N LEU A 94 -31.62 -4.84 17.13
CA LEU A 94 -30.72 -5.16 16.01
C LEU A 94 -31.27 -4.70 14.65
N PHE A 95 -32.57 -4.88 14.42
CA PHE A 95 -33.22 -4.42 13.20
C PHE A 95 -33.10 -2.91 12.98
N ARG A 96 -33.29 -2.12 14.04
CA ARG A 96 -33.16 -0.65 13.96
C ARG A 96 -31.70 -0.22 13.78
N ALA A 97 -30.77 -0.88 14.47
CA ALA A 97 -29.35 -0.58 14.35
C ALA A 97 -28.81 -0.78 12.92
N VAL A 98 -29.20 -1.88 12.26
CA VAL A 98 -28.80 -2.13 10.86
C VAL A 98 -29.38 -1.08 9.92
N GLN A 99 -30.64 -0.67 10.11
CA GLN A 99 -31.25 0.39 9.29
C GLN A 99 -30.56 1.74 9.47
N ASN A 100 -30.12 2.05 10.69
CA ASN A 100 -29.45 3.31 11.00
C ASN A 100 -27.95 3.32 10.63
N GLY A 101 -27.37 2.15 10.30
CA GLY A 101 -25.95 2.02 9.98
C GLY A 101 -25.02 2.34 11.14
N THR A 102 -25.47 2.10 12.38
CA THR A 102 -24.69 2.33 13.59
C THR A 102 -23.53 1.36 13.72
#